data_AF-A0A812SUK5-F1
#
_entry.id   AF-A0A812SUK5-F1
#
_cell.length_a   1.000
_cell.length_b   1.000
_cell.length_c   1.000
_cell.angle_alpha   90.00
_cell.angle_beta   90.00
_cell.angle_gamma   90.00
#
_symmetry.space_group_name_H-M   'P 1'
#
loop_
_entity.id
_entity.type
_entity.pdbx_description
1 polymer ?
#
loop_
_entity_poly.entity_id
_entity_poly.type
_entity_poly.pdbx_seq_one_letter_code
_entity_poly.pdbx_strand_id
1 'polypeptide(L)'
;ARSWLKSKNTFLCKLCHRLNNILTRHLGCRYVGQLEGSSEQQTQEFWSKVGCKCKDQPGLPFDKVKDLVVTQVVHRTVTEHAETLQGEFLPLSVYRAKGYSEAEVSNIASNCAWYHCNQLQVPVYCLRVLSSFHKEARVKAEEEWLQAERAVKKRKGAAGVTAPAEGDKAVADDGGQPSDSAETQQADTQAQVVQVDLDLVDLCTDSEEEKQAELKKRKLSQEEKKAARAEATAAKKAENEAKKKRRQENKKTASFAAKACADLLKAVDKTKTALAAAKKKNKSELLVQGLEAQLTEQQTWRKQYLKVVSDFTLDPAAELQCPLDSEALKAALTAGAELAQGSKGGAKPGRGKKGAGKGSAETDLVPEPEAAQKEE
;
A
#
# COMPACT_ATOMS: atom_id res chain seq x y z
N ALA A 1 41.27 -17.72 -8.16
CA ALA A 1 42.07 -17.15 -7.05
C ALA A 1 41.23 -16.12 -6.27
N ARG A 2 40.99 -16.32 -4.97
CA ARG A 2 40.34 -15.31 -4.12
C ARG A 2 41.34 -14.19 -3.86
N SER A 3 41.08 -13.00 -4.40
CA SER A 3 41.94 -11.84 -4.17
C SER A 3 41.42 -11.04 -2.97
N TRP A 4 42.33 -10.75 -2.04
CA TRP A 4 42.07 -10.05 -0.79
C TRP A 4 42.52 -8.59 -0.92
N LEU A 5 41.74 -7.67 -0.36
CA LEU A 5 42.07 -6.25 -0.27
C LEU A 5 42.31 -5.91 1.21
N LYS A 6 43.40 -5.18 1.49
CA LYS A 6 43.75 -4.70 2.83
C LYS A 6 42.92 -3.47 3.16
N SER A 7 41.96 -3.60 4.07
CA SER A 7 41.29 -2.46 4.74
C SER A 7 42.06 -2.10 6.01
N LYS A 8 41.88 -0.88 6.55
CA LYS A 8 42.70 -0.30 7.63
C LYS A 8 42.87 -1.18 8.89
N ASN A 9 42.12 -2.26 9.09
CA ASN A 9 42.36 -3.30 10.11
C ASN A 9 41.78 -4.70 9.78
N THR A 10 41.34 -4.98 8.54
CA THR A 10 40.73 -6.28 8.17
C THR A 10 41.02 -6.67 6.72
N PHE A 11 41.19 -7.98 6.49
CA PHE A 11 41.29 -8.54 5.13
C PHE A 11 39.89 -8.85 4.62
N LEU A 12 39.46 -8.12 3.59
CA LEU A 12 38.16 -8.32 2.95
C LEU A 12 38.35 -8.87 1.54
N CYS A 13 37.50 -9.81 1.15
CA CYS A 13 37.44 -10.28 -0.23
C CYS A 13 37.02 -9.12 -1.17
N LYS A 14 37.44 -9.12 -2.45
CA LYS A 14 37.05 -8.06 -3.41
C LYS A 14 35.54 -7.78 -3.45
N LEU A 15 34.73 -8.83 -3.38
CA LEU A 15 33.27 -8.71 -3.36
C LEU A 15 32.78 -8.03 -2.08
N CYS A 16 33.25 -8.51 -0.93
CA CYS A 16 32.98 -7.99 0.40
C CYS A 16 33.33 -6.50 0.47
N HIS A 17 34.49 -6.12 -0.06
CA HIS A 17 34.95 -4.75 -0.12
C HIS A 17 34.06 -3.85 -1.00
N ARG A 18 33.65 -4.32 -2.19
CA ARG A 18 32.73 -3.57 -3.07
C ARG A 18 31.39 -3.32 -2.40
N LEU A 19 30.79 -4.36 -1.82
CA LEU A 19 29.52 -4.25 -1.09
C LEU A 19 29.65 -3.32 0.10
N ASN A 20 30.77 -3.38 0.81
CA ASN A 20 31.01 -2.48 1.93
C ASN A 20 31.10 -1.02 1.47
N ASN A 21 31.74 -0.74 0.33
CA ASN A 21 31.78 0.61 -0.24
C ASN A 21 30.38 1.09 -0.69
N ILE A 22 29.55 0.20 -1.24
CA ILE A 22 28.16 0.50 -1.59
C ILE A 22 27.38 0.89 -0.32
N LEU A 23 27.43 0.05 0.72
CA LEU A 23 26.74 0.32 1.98
C LEU A 23 27.25 1.61 2.64
N THR A 24 28.57 1.82 2.68
CA THR A 24 29.17 3.05 3.24
C THR A 24 28.71 4.28 2.48
N ARG A 25 28.63 4.23 1.14
CA ARG A 25 28.25 5.37 0.31
C ARG A 25 26.78 5.78 0.51
N HIS A 26 25.90 4.81 0.75
CA HIS A 26 24.45 5.03 0.81
C HIS A 26 23.89 5.13 2.24
N LEU A 27 24.44 4.37 3.20
CA LEU A 27 23.99 4.30 4.59
C LEU A 27 24.97 4.90 5.60
N GLY A 28 26.22 5.18 5.18
CA GLY A 28 27.25 5.68 6.09
C GLY A 28 27.77 4.63 7.08
N CYS A 29 27.23 3.41 7.03
CA CYS A 29 27.69 2.27 7.81
C CYS A 29 28.90 1.64 7.12
N ARG A 30 29.99 1.47 7.87
CA ARG A 30 31.24 0.85 7.37
C ARG A 30 31.22 -0.67 7.43
N TYR A 31 30.18 -1.26 8.01
CA TYR A 31 30.04 -2.71 8.10
C TYR A 31 28.58 -3.10 8.32
N VAL A 32 28.16 -4.26 7.79
CA VAL A 32 26.82 -4.83 8.02
C VAL A 32 26.60 -5.11 9.50
N GLY A 33 27.62 -5.54 10.24
CA GLY A 33 27.55 -5.71 11.69
C GLY A 33 27.44 -4.40 12.49
N GLN A 34 27.48 -3.23 11.84
CA GLN A 34 27.09 -1.95 12.45
C GLN A 34 25.62 -1.59 12.19
N LEU A 35 24.86 -2.41 11.43
CA LEU A 35 23.41 -2.34 11.47
C LEU A 35 23.00 -2.82 12.86
N GLU A 36 22.44 -1.91 13.65
CA GLU A 36 22.14 -2.16 15.06
C GLU A 36 21.35 -3.47 15.23
N GLY A 37 21.87 -4.34 16.12
CA GLY A 37 21.24 -5.60 16.51
C GLY A 37 21.45 -6.80 15.59
N SER A 38 22.33 -6.77 14.58
CA SER A 38 22.61 -7.98 13.79
C SER A 38 23.57 -8.91 14.52
N SER A 39 23.18 -10.18 14.73
CA SER A 39 24.08 -11.17 15.30
C SER A 39 25.20 -11.56 14.33
N GLU A 40 26.28 -12.15 14.84
CA GLU A 40 27.39 -12.64 14.00
C GLU A 40 26.91 -13.69 12.99
N GLN A 41 26.04 -14.60 13.42
CA GLN A 41 25.47 -15.64 12.57
C GLN A 41 24.61 -15.03 11.44
N GLN A 42 23.78 -14.03 11.75
CA GLN A 42 23.01 -13.31 10.74
C GLN A 42 23.93 -12.60 9.75
N THR A 43 24.98 -11.95 10.24
CA THR A 43 25.97 -11.28 9.39
C THR A 43 26.63 -12.27 8.44
N GLN A 44 27.00 -13.46 8.93
CA GLN A 44 27.57 -14.53 8.11
C GLN A 44 26.57 -15.04 7.06
N GLU A 45 25.30 -15.23 7.44
CA GLU A 45 24.25 -15.67 6.53
C GLU A 45 24.00 -14.66 5.41
N PHE A 46 24.02 -13.36 5.72
CA PHE A 46 23.94 -12.29 4.72
C PHE A 46 25.07 -12.40 3.70
N TRP A 47 26.32 -12.47 4.16
CA TRP A 47 27.47 -12.56 3.26
C TRP A 47 27.45 -13.86 2.44
N SER A 48 26.93 -14.95 2.99
CA SER A 48 26.71 -16.20 2.27
C SER A 48 25.66 -16.03 1.16
N LYS A 49 24.48 -15.47 1.48
CA LYS A 49 23.40 -15.21 0.50
C LYS A 49 23.85 -14.26 -0.61
N VAL A 50 24.55 -13.19 -0.25
CA VAL A 50 25.11 -12.25 -1.22
C VAL A 50 26.18 -12.94 -2.07
N GLY A 51 27.08 -13.70 -1.44
CA GLY A 51 28.11 -14.48 -2.13
C GLY A 51 27.53 -15.43 -3.17
N CYS A 52 26.42 -16.11 -2.87
CA CYS A 52 25.70 -16.95 -3.83
C CYS A 52 25.14 -16.13 -5.00
N LYS A 53 24.45 -15.01 -4.74
CA LYS A 53 23.87 -14.17 -5.80
C LYS A 53 24.92 -13.49 -6.69
N CYS A 54 26.11 -13.23 -6.18
CA CYS A 54 27.22 -12.65 -6.94
C CYS A 54 27.93 -13.65 -7.87
N LYS A 55 27.69 -14.97 -7.72
CA LYS A 55 28.24 -15.96 -8.65
C LYS A 55 27.60 -15.84 -10.04
N ASP A 56 26.31 -15.51 -10.06
CA ASP A 56 25.52 -15.48 -11.29
C ASP A 56 25.60 -14.11 -12.00
N GLN A 57 25.93 -13.03 -11.28
CA GLN A 57 26.07 -11.70 -11.84
C GLN A 57 27.28 -10.95 -11.24
N PRO A 58 28.27 -10.55 -12.08
CA PRO A 58 29.42 -9.78 -11.61
C PRO A 58 29.00 -8.34 -11.26
N GLY A 59 28.67 -8.13 -9.99
CA GLY A 59 28.30 -6.83 -9.43
C GLY A 59 26.80 -6.74 -9.13
N LEU A 60 26.46 -6.67 -7.85
CA LEU A 60 25.07 -6.45 -7.44
C LEU A 60 24.73 -4.97 -7.53
N PRO A 61 23.64 -4.59 -8.22
CA PRO A 61 23.14 -3.23 -8.17
C PRO A 61 22.69 -2.88 -6.76
N PHE A 62 22.75 -1.60 -6.41
CA PHE A 62 22.42 -1.11 -5.07
C PHE A 62 21.03 -1.58 -4.60
N ASP A 63 20.01 -1.53 -5.48
CA ASP A 63 18.65 -1.93 -5.15
C ASP A 63 18.57 -3.40 -4.69
N LYS A 64 19.37 -4.29 -5.29
CA LYS A 64 19.44 -5.69 -4.87
C LYS A 64 20.14 -5.87 -3.54
N VAL A 65 21.15 -5.05 -3.26
CA VAL A 65 21.82 -5.04 -1.95
C VAL A 65 20.84 -4.56 -0.88
N LYS A 66 20.09 -3.49 -1.17
CA LYS A 66 19.01 -2.98 -0.30
C LYS A 66 17.96 -4.05 -0.02
N ASP A 67 17.42 -4.68 -1.05
CA ASP A 67 16.41 -5.75 -0.90
C ASP A 67 16.91 -6.89 0.01
N LEU A 68 18.17 -7.29 -0.14
CA LEU A 68 18.78 -8.34 0.67
C LEU A 68 18.90 -7.93 2.14
N VAL A 69 19.35 -6.71 2.42
CA VAL A 69 19.45 -6.22 3.80
C VAL A 69 18.07 -6.06 4.42
N VAL A 70 17.10 -5.47 3.71
CA VAL A 70 15.71 -5.34 4.18
C VAL A 70 15.12 -6.73 4.46
N THR A 71 15.28 -7.69 3.55
CA THR A 71 14.79 -9.06 3.75
C THR A 71 15.38 -9.69 5.02
N GLN A 72 16.67 -9.46 5.28
CA GLN A 72 17.33 -9.98 6.46
C GLN A 72 16.84 -9.32 7.75
N VAL A 73 16.69 -8.00 7.77
CA VAL A 73 16.14 -7.26 8.91
C VAL A 73 14.72 -7.73 9.21
N VAL A 74 13.89 -7.87 8.17
CA VAL A 74 12.51 -8.39 8.31
C VAL A 74 12.52 -9.81 8.85
N HIS A 75 13.34 -10.69 8.30
CA HIS A 75 13.44 -12.06 8.78
C HIS A 75 13.82 -12.08 10.27
N ARG A 76 14.83 -11.31 10.69
CA ARG A 76 15.22 -11.18 12.10
C ARG A 76 14.05 -10.71 12.95
N THR A 77 13.43 -9.58 12.60
CA THR A 77 12.35 -9.00 13.37
C THR A 77 11.16 -9.96 13.48
N VAL A 78 10.84 -10.69 12.42
CA VAL A 78 9.82 -11.75 12.41
C VAL A 78 10.22 -12.93 13.30
N THR A 79 11.48 -13.37 13.28
CA THR A 79 11.97 -14.44 14.16
C THR A 79 11.93 -14.02 15.63
N GLU A 80 12.44 -12.85 15.98
CA GLU A 80 12.41 -12.29 17.34
C GLU A 80 10.98 -12.12 17.84
N HIS A 81 10.08 -11.60 17.01
CA HIS A 81 8.66 -11.55 17.37
C HIS A 81 7.99 -12.90 17.40
N ALA A 82 8.38 -13.86 16.56
CA ALA A 82 7.84 -15.22 16.63
C ALA A 82 8.19 -15.87 17.96
N GLU A 83 9.37 -15.61 18.51
CA GLU A 83 9.77 -16.07 19.85
C GLU A 83 8.99 -15.38 20.98
N THR A 84 8.58 -14.12 20.76
CA THR A 84 7.90 -13.29 21.78
C THR A 84 6.36 -13.40 21.74
N LEU A 85 5.78 -13.69 20.58
CA LEU A 85 4.34 -13.83 20.38
C LEU A 85 3.85 -15.15 20.99
N GLN A 86 3.44 -15.08 22.25
CA GLN A 86 2.57 -16.07 22.86
C GLN A 86 1.19 -15.95 22.21
N GLY A 87 0.91 -16.79 21.22
CA GLY A 87 -0.44 -16.91 20.67
C GLY A 87 -1.38 -17.53 21.70
N GLU A 88 -2.65 -17.15 21.68
CA GLU A 88 -3.66 -17.82 22.50
C GLU A 88 -3.89 -19.25 21.99
N PHE A 89 -3.93 -20.21 22.90
CA PHE A 89 -4.32 -21.57 22.59
C PHE A 89 -5.84 -21.65 22.47
N LEU A 90 -6.32 -21.87 21.25
CA LEU A 90 -7.75 -21.90 20.94
C LEU A 90 -8.11 -23.21 20.22
N PRO A 91 -9.31 -23.77 20.43
CA PRO A 91 -9.74 -24.94 19.68
C PRO A 91 -10.03 -24.60 18.20
N LEU A 92 -9.93 -25.58 17.31
CA LEU A 92 -10.13 -25.39 15.86
C LEU A 92 -11.49 -24.76 15.51
N SER A 93 -12.52 -25.01 16.32
CA SER A 93 -13.85 -24.42 16.18
C SER A 93 -13.82 -22.89 16.26
N VAL A 94 -12.98 -22.32 17.12
CA VAL A 94 -12.83 -20.87 17.28
C VAL A 94 -12.13 -20.26 16.06
N TYR A 95 -11.14 -20.94 15.48
CA TYR A 95 -10.51 -20.48 14.24
C TYR A 95 -11.48 -20.52 13.06
N ARG A 96 -12.29 -21.57 12.92
CA ARG A 96 -13.37 -21.59 11.91
C ARG A 96 -14.35 -20.43 12.08
N ALA A 97 -14.77 -20.15 13.33
CA ALA A 97 -15.66 -19.03 13.64
C ALA A 97 -15.01 -17.66 13.34
N LYS A 98 -13.68 -17.54 13.45
CA LYS A 98 -12.92 -16.35 13.06
C LYS A 98 -12.76 -16.19 11.53
N GLY A 99 -13.26 -17.13 10.73
CA GLY A 99 -13.29 -17.03 9.26
C GLY A 99 -12.10 -17.66 8.55
N TYR A 100 -11.29 -18.49 9.22
CA TYR A 100 -10.22 -19.25 8.58
C TYR A 100 -10.80 -20.37 7.71
N SER A 101 -10.25 -20.56 6.51
CA SER A 101 -10.67 -21.60 5.57
C SER A 101 -10.33 -23.01 6.08
N GLU A 102 -11.02 -24.05 5.57
CA GLU A 102 -10.73 -25.44 5.97
C GLU A 102 -9.29 -25.86 5.68
N ALA A 103 -8.70 -25.37 4.57
CA ALA A 103 -7.31 -25.62 4.23
C ALA A 103 -6.35 -25.00 5.25
N GLU A 104 -6.62 -23.78 5.71
CA GLU A 104 -5.85 -23.12 6.76
C GLU A 104 -6.02 -23.85 8.10
N VAL A 105 -7.23 -24.24 8.46
CA VAL A 105 -7.51 -24.98 9.70
C VAL A 105 -6.82 -26.35 9.73
N SER A 106 -6.77 -27.05 8.60
CA SER A 106 -6.03 -28.30 8.45
C SER A 106 -4.52 -28.08 8.63
N ASN A 107 -3.98 -27.02 8.00
CA ASN A 107 -2.58 -26.64 8.15
C ASN A 107 -2.21 -26.29 9.61
N ILE A 108 -3.11 -25.60 10.31
CA ILE A 108 -2.96 -25.29 11.75
C ILE A 108 -2.87 -26.58 12.56
N ALA A 109 -3.73 -27.56 12.28
CA ALA A 109 -3.74 -28.82 13.00
C ALA A 109 -2.45 -29.64 12.82
N SER A 110 -1.78 -29.52 11.66
CA SER A 110 -0.55 -30.25 11.35
C SER A 110 0.74 -29.56 11.79
N ASN A 111 0.79 -28.22 11.73
CA ASN A 111 2.05 -27.47 11.83
C ASN A 111 2.17 -26.56 13.05
N CYS A 112 1.13 -26.43 13.89
CA CYS A 112 1.17 -25.58 15.08
C CYS A 112 1.41 -26.39 16.36
N ALA A 113 2.00 -25.73 17.36
CA ALA A 113 2.06 -26.25 18.71
C ALA A 113 0.62 -26.45 19.25
N TRP A 114 0.35 -27.63 19.80
CA TRP A 114 -0.94 -28.00 20.34
C TRP A 114 -0.79 -28.71 21.68
N TYR A 115 -1.83 -28.64 22.50
CA TYR A 115 -1.97 -29.50 23.68
C TYR A 115 -3.43 -29.88 23.89
N HIS A 116 -3.67 -30.92 24.69
CA HIS A 116 -5.02 -31.35 25.03
C HIS A 116 -5.53 -30.57 26.25
N CYS A 117 -6.59 -29.78 26.10
CA CYS A 117 -7.17 -29.03 27.20
C CYS A 117 -8.15 -29.91 28.00
N ASN A 118 -7.73 -30.35 29.19
CA ASN A 118 -8.54 -31.24 30.04
C ASN A 118 -9.90 -30.65 30.46
N GLN A 119 -10.00 -29.32 30.58
CA GLN A 119 -11.26 -28.66 30.96
C GLN A 119 -12.29 -28.67 29.83
N LEU A 120 -11.83 -28.54 28.58
CA LEU A 120 -12.69 -28.49 27.40
C LEU A 120 -12.80 -29.84 26.70
N GLN A 121 -11.96 -30.82 27.07
CA GLN A 121 -11.86 -32.14 26.43
C GLN A 121 -11.60 -32.04 24.92
N VAL A 122 -10.89 -30.98 24.47
CA VAL A 122 -10.64 -30.67 23.05
C VAL A 122 -9.18 -30.24 22.87
N PRO A 123 -8.50 -30.64 21.77
CA PRO A 123 -7.18 -30.13 21.43
C PRO A 123 -7.24 -28.63 21.11
N VAL A 124 -6.32 -27.88 21.70
CA VAL A 124 -6.16 -26.45 21.47
C VAL A 124 -4.85 -26.17 20.75
N TYR A 125 -4.88 -25.21 19.84
CA TYR A 125 -3.78 -24.90 18.92
C TYR A 125 -3.38 -23.44 19.10
N CYS A 126 -2.08 -23.19 19.16
CA CYS A 126 -1.52 -21.84 19.22
C CYS A 126 -1.17 -21.37 17.81
N LEU A 127 -1.95 -20.44 17.27
CA LEU A 127 -1.62 -19.78 16.01
C LEU A 127 -0.76 -18.55 16.27
N ARG A 128 0.49 -18.56 15.80
CA ARG A 128 1.30 -17.34 15.71
C ARG A 128 0.87 -16.57 14.46
N VAL A 129 0.21 -15.43 14.64
CA VAL A 129 -0.18 -14.56 13.51
C VAL A 129 1.08 -13.84 13.00
N LEU A 130 1.75 -14.43 12.01
CA LEU A 130 3.01 -13.90 11.47
C LEU A 130 2.83 -13.06 10.20
N SER A 131 1.71 -13.20 9.48
CA SER A 131 1.55 -12.65 8.12
C SER A 131 1.30 -11.14 8.06
N SER A 132 0.46 -10.59 8.95
CA SER A 132 0.31 -9.13 9.12
C SER A 132 1.61 -8.51 9.60
N PHE A 133 2.25 -9.17 10.57
CA PHE A 133 3.52 -8.71 11.14
C PHE A 133 4.65 -8.66 10.11
N HIS A 134 4.76 -9.63 9.20
CA HIS A 134 5.79 -9.60 8.16
C HIS A 134 5.66 -8.38 7.22
N LYS A 135 4.43 -7.96 6.89
CA LYS A 135 4.21 -6.76 6.06
C LYS A 135 4.58 -5.50 6.82
N GLU A 136 4.17 -5.40 8.08
CA GLU A 136 4.49 -4.26 8.96
C GLU A 136 5.99 -4.16 9.22
N ALA A 137 6.65 -5.28 9.53
CA ALA A 137 8.10 -5.35 9.73
C ALA A 137 8.86 -4.91 8.47
N ARG A 138 8.36 -5.26 7.28
CA ARG A 138 8.96 -4.82 6.02
C ARG A 138 8.81 -3.33 5.78
N VAL A 139 7.61 -2.77 5.99
CA VAL A 139 7.39 -1.32 5.88
C VAL A 139 8.31 -0.58 6.84
N LYS A 140 8.39 -1.03 8.10
CA LYS A 140 9.26 -0.44 9.11
C LYS A 140 10.74 -0.51 8.72
N ALA A 141 11.21 -1.66 8.25
CA ALA A 141 12.60 -1.82 7.80
C ALA A 141 12.93 -0.92 6.59
N GLU A 142 11.98 -0.75 5.66
CA GLU A 142 12.12 0.15 4.52
C GLU A 142 12.14 1.63 4.95
N GLU A 143 11.33 2.00 5.95
CA GLU A 143 11.33 3.34 6.54
C GLU A 143 12.64 3.65 7.27
N GLU A 144 13.12 2.75 8.13
CA GLU A 144 14.41 2.88 8.84
C GLU A 144 15.57 3.03 7.85
N TRP A 145 15.57 2.21 6.80
CA TRP A 145 16.55 2.33 5.71
C TRP A 145 16.51 3.70 5.04
N LEU A 146 15.31 4.20 4.74
CA LEU A 146 15.12 5.48 4.08
C LEU A 146 15.53 6.66 4.98
N GLN A 147 15.33 6.54 6.29
CA GLN A 147 15.86 7.49 7.28
C GLN A 147 17.39 7.48 7.29
N ALA A 148 18.03 6.30 7.24
CA ALA A 148 19.49 6.19 7.17
C ALA A 148 20.05 6.82 5.88
N GLU A 149 19.41 6.59 4.72
CA GLU A 149 19.80 7.24 3.46
C GLU A 149 19.68 8.77 3.54
N ARG A 150 18.59 9.28 4.12
CA ARG A 150 18.39 10.72 4.32
C ARG A 150 19.45 11.30 5.27
N ALA A 151 19.83 10.59 6.33
CA ALA A 151 20.85 11.02 7.27
C ALA A 151 22.21 11.17 6.58
N VAL A 152 22.60 10.24 5.70
CA VAL A 152 23.84 10.34 4.91
C VAL A 152 23.78 11.51 3.94
N LYS A 153 22.66 11.69 3.24
CA LYS A 153 22.49 12.84 2.34
C LYS A 153 22.59 14.16 3.09
N LYS A 154 21.98 14.27 4.28
CA LYS A 154 22.08 15.44 5.15
C LYS A 154 23.52 15.70 5.60
N ARG A 155 24.25 14.65 6.02
CA ARG A 155 25.68 14.75 6.39
C ARG A 155 26.56 15.19 5.22
N LYS A 156 26.33 14.68 4.01
CA LYS A 156 27.05 15.10 2.81
C LYS A 156 26.74 16.55 2.43
N GLY A 157 25.47 16.97 2.57
CA GLY A 157 25.08 18.36 2.35
C GLY A 157 25.72 19.31 3.38
N ALA A 158 25.75 18.92 4.65
CA ALA A 158 26.40 19.71 5.72
C ALA A 158 27.93 19.77 5.57
N ALA A 159 28.57 18.65 5.24
CA ALA A 159 30.02 18.61 4.98
C ALA A 159 30.41 19.31 3.66
N GLY A 160 29.46 19.52 2.75
CA GLY A 160 29.65 20.27 1.51
C GLY A 160 29.50 21.79 1.65
N VAL A 161 29.12 22.30 2.83
CA VAL A 161 28.98 23.74 3.10
C VAL A 161 30.09 24.27 4.01
N THR A 162 30.81 23.40 4.72
CA THR A 162 32.00 23.78 5.48
C THR A 162 33.04 22.66 5.44
N ALA A 163 33.91 22.69 4.44
CA ALA A 163 35.21 22.05 4.51
C ALA A 163 36.21 22.94 3.76
N PRO A 164 37.00 23.76 4.46
CA PRO A 164 38.23 24.29 3.88
C PRO A 164 39.18 23.11 3.66
N ALA A 165 39.84 23.15 2.51
CA ALA A 165 40.97 22.28 2.23
C ALA A 165 42.09 22.59 3.22
N GLU A 166 42.48 21.62 4.03
CA GLU A 166 43.80 21.50 4.65
C GLU A 166 43.86 20.09 5.28
N GLY A 167 44.83 19.24 4.98
CA GLY A 167 46.23 19.57 4.76
C GLY A 167 46.95 19.76 6.08
N ASP A 168 46.69 18.90 7.08
CA ASP A 168 47.38 18.99 8.37
C ASP A 168 48.79 18.40 8.27
N LYS A 169 49.73 19.27 7.90
CA LYS A 169 50.98 19.46 8.61
C LYS A 169 50.85 20.76 9.40
N ALA A 170 51.05 20.66 10.71
CA ALA A 170 51.12 21.73 11.70
C ALA A 170 51.85 23.01 11.24
N VAL A 171 51.36 24.17 11.71
CA VAL A 171 52.00 25.07 12.70
C VAL A 171 51.19 26.39 12.83
N ALA A 172 50.79 26.67 14.09
CA ALA A 172 50.68 27.96 14.82
C ALA A 172 49.97 29.24 14.27
N ASP A 173 49.13 29.77 15.17
CA ASP A 173 49.07 31.16 15.69
C ASP A 173 48.13 32.24 15.08
N ASP A 174 47.39 32.85 16.03
CA ASP A 174 46.86 34.22 16.15
C ASP A 174 45.67 34.77 15.33
N GLY A 175 44.60 35.13 16.07
CA GLY A 175 43.98 36.47 16.00
C GLY A 175 42.84 36.78 15.00
N GLY A 176 41.61 36.96 15.51
CA GLY A 176 40.82 38.17 15.21
C GLY A 176 39.61 38.13 14.23
N GLN A 177 38.41 38.08 14.83
CA GLN A 177 37.11 38.72 14.48
C GLN A 177 36.38 38.57 13.10
N PRO A 178 35.04 38.70 13.09
CA PRO A 178 34.13 38.24 12.02
C PRO A 178 33.67 39.36 11.07
N SER A 179 33.21 38.98 9.88
CA SER A 179 32.32 39.81 9.04
C SER A 179 31.43 38.96 8.15
N ASP A 180 30.15 39.31 8.14
CA ASP A 180 29.11 39.00 7.16
C ASP A 180 29.59 39.16 5.72
N SER A 181 29.14 38.26 4.83
CA SER A 181 28.28 38.60 3.68
C SER A 181 28.04 37.38 2.79
N ALA A 182 26.79 37.25 2.36
CA ALA A 182 26.33 36.36 1.32
C ALA A 182 26.87 36.75 -0.06
N GLU A 183 27.18 35.80 -0.94
CA GLU A 183 26.61 35.78 -2.30
C GLU A 183 26.87 34.47 -3.05
N THR A 184 25.87 34.14 -3.85
CA THR A 184 25.69 33.03 -4.78
C THR A 184 26.72 33.02 -5.90
N GLN A 185 27.24 31.84 -6.30
CA GLN A 185 27.62 31.59 -7.70
C GLN A 185 27.67 30.08 -8.02
N GLN A 186 26.83 29.69 -8.99
CA GLN A 186 26.86 28.41 -9.70
C GLN A 186 28.09 28.33 -10.59
N ALA A 187 28.77 27.19 -10.60
CA ALA A 187 29.72 26.84 -11.65
C ALA A 187 29.55 25.39 -12.09
N ASP A 188 29.24 25.26 -13.39
CA ASP A 188 29.35 24.08 -14.24
C ASP A 188 30.64 23.29 -13.98
N THR A 189 30.54 21.96 -13.92
CA THR A 189 31.71 21.07 -13.98
C THR A 189 31.52 20.06 -15.11
N GLN A 190 32.16 20.34 -16.25
CA GLN A 190 32.34 19.41 -17.36
C GLN A 190 33.20 18.22 -16.91
N ALA A 191 32.67 17.01 -17.11
CA ALA A 191 33.41 15.77 -16.92
C ALA A 191 34.35 15.53 -18.11
N GLN A 192 35.66 15.63 -17.87
CA GLN A 192 36.71 15.18 -18.77
C GLN A 192 36.67 13.64 -18.87
N VAL A 193 36.35 13.14 -20.06
CA VAL A 193 36.52 11.74 -20.45
C VAL A 193 37.95 11.57 -20.96
N VAL A 194 38.76 10.79 -20.25
CA VAL A 194 40.08 10.34 -20.72
C VAL A 194 39.85 9.27 -21.78
N GLN A 195 40.08 9.60 -23.05
CA GLN A 195 40.29 8.62 -24.11
C GLN A 195 41.74 8.11 -24.01
N VAL A 196 41.88 6.79 -23.96
CA VAL A 196 43.15 6.08 -24.08
C VAL A 196 43.26 5.66 -25.53
N ASP A 197 44.22 6.24 -26.26
CA ASP A 197 44.65 5.79 -27.57
C ASP A 197 45.37 4.44 -27.43
N LEU A 198 44.86 3.43 -28.13
CA LEU A 198 45.56 2.19 -28.41
C LEU A 198 45.69 2.11 -29.94
N ASP A 199 46.80 2.66 -30.45
CA ASP A 199 47.21 2.47 -31.83
C ASP A 199 47.81 1.07 -31.97
N LEU A 200 47.04 0.16 -32.56
CA LEU A 200 47.56 -1.06 -33.15
C LEU A 200 47.31 -1.00 -34.66
N VAL A 201 48.41 -0.79 -35.36
CA VAL A 201 48.58 -0.78 -36.81
C VAL A 201 48.16 -2.12 -37.38
N ASP A 202 47.17 -2.12 -38.28
CA ASP A 202 46.96 -3.21 -39.22
C ASP A 202 46.88 -2.64 -40.64
N LEU A 203 47.85 -3.05 -41.46
CA LEU A 203 48.09 -2.64 -42.83
C LEU A 203 47.26 -3.52 -43.76
N CYS A 204 46.03 -3.09 -44.05
CA CYS A 204 45.31 -3.49 -45.26
C CYS A 204 44.74 -2.22 -45.91
N THR A 205 45.29 -1.89 -47.08
CA THR A 205 44.79 -0.86 -47.99
C THR A 205 43.50 -1.34 -48.66
N ASP A 206 42.41 -1.29 -47.93
CA ASP A 206 41.06 -1.32 -48.49
C ASP A 206 40.46 0.09 -48.49
N SER A 207 39.82 0.41 -49.61
CA SER A 207 39.37 1.71 -50.12
C SER A 207 38.77 2.67 -49.08
N GLU A 208 39.23 3.94 -49.05
CA GLU A 208 38.69 5.02 -48.18
C GLU A 208 37.17 5.24 -48.34
N GLU A 209 36.61 4.88 -49.50
CA GLU A 209 35.16 4.94 -49.76
C GLU A 209 34.36 3.98 -48.86
N GLU A 210 34.90 2.81 -48.54
CA GLU A 210 34.21 1.81 -47.74
C GLU A 210 34.13 2.22 -46.27
N LYS A 211 35.19 2.85 -45.75
CA LYS A 211 35.21 3.41 -44.38
C LYS A 211 34.19 4.54 -44.23
N GLN A 212 34.02 5.39 -45.24
CA GLN A 212 33.01 6.45 -45.21
C GLN A 212 31.57 5.89 -45.26
N ALA A 213 31.33 4.82 -46.02
CA ALA A 213 30.04 4.15 -46.08
C ALA A 213 29.68 3.48 -44.74
N GLU A 214 30.63 2.83 -44.07
CA GLU A 214 30.42 2.18 -42.77
C GLU A 214 30.12 3.21 -41.67
N LEU A 215 30.80 4.37 -41.69
CA LEU A 215 30.59 5.44 -40.73
C LEU A 215 29.21 6.10 -40.88
N LYS A 216 28.72 6.26 -42.11
CA LYS A 216 27.33 6.72 -42.38
C LYS A 216 26.30 5.72 -41.89
N LYS A 217 26.50 4.41 -42.11
CA LYS A 217 25.63 3.35 -41.57
C LYS A 217 25.59 3.36 -40.04
N ARG A 218 26.73 3.56 -39.37
CA ARG A 218 26.79 3.66 -37.90
C ARG A 218 26.05 4.89 -37.36
N LYS A 219 26.15 6.04 -38.04
CA LYS A 219 25.42 7.26 -37.65
C LYS A 219 23.90 7.09 -37.76
N LEU A 220 23.42 6.53 -38.88
CA LEU A 220 22.00 6.23 -39.07
C LEU A 220 21.47 5.26 -38.00
N SER A 221 22.21 4.19 -37.70
CA SER A 221 21.82 3.24 -36.64
C SER A 221 21.81 3.86 -35.23
N GLN A 222 22.71 4.79 -34.93
CA GLN A 222 22.71 5.49 -33.63
C GLN A 222 21.53 6.45 -33.52
N GLU A 223 21.14 7.12 -34.60
CA GLU A 223 20.01 8.04 -34.63
C GLU A 223 18.67 7.30 -34.48
N GLU A 224 18.49 6.18 -35.18
CA GLU A 224 17.35 5.27 -34.99
C GLU A 224 17.26 4.75 -33.55
N LYS A 225 18.39 4.34 -32.95
CA LYS A 225 18.43 3.90 -31.54
C LYS A 225 18.08 5.03 -30.57
N LYS A 226 18.45 6.28 -30.87
CA LYS A 226 18.08 7.45 -30.05
C LYS A 226 16.59 7.76 -30.19
N ALA A 227 16.03 7.70 -31.40
CA ALA A 227 14.60 7.88 -31.66
C ALA A 227 13.76 6.82 -30.93
N ALA A 228 14.12 5.53 -31.05
CA ALA A 228 13.43 4.44 -30.37
C ALA A 228 13.49 4.55 -28.83
N ARG A 229 14.61 5.03 -28.26
CA ARG A 229 14.72 5.31 -26.82
C ARG A 229 13.83 6.48 -26.41
N ALA A 230 13.78 7.56 -27.18
CA ALA A 230 12.93 8.70 -26.91
C ALA A 230 11.45 8.30 -26.91
N GLU A 231 11.01 7.55 -27.92
CA GLU A 231 9.64 7.02 -28.01
C GLU A 231 9.29 6.11 -26.83
N ALA A 232 10.18 5.17 -26.47
CA ALA A 232 9.97 4.31 -25.31
C ALA A 232 9.87 5.09 -23.99
N THR A 233 10.63 6.19 -23.83
CA THR A 233 10.51 7.06 -22.65
C THR A 233 9.21 7.87 -22.63
N ALA A 234 8.76 8.34 -23.80
CA ALA A 234 7.48 9.05 -23.93
C ALA A 234 6.30 8.12 -23.61
N ALA A 235 6.32 6.89 -24.12
CA ALA A 235 5.31 5.87 -23.83
C ALA A 235 5.23 5.55 -22.33
N LYS A 236 6.37 5.34 -21.66
CA LYS A 236 6.43 5.12 -20.21
C LYS A 236 5.92 6.32 -19.41
N LYS A 237 6.17 7.55 -19.86
CA LYS A 237 5.66 8.76 -19.19
C LYS A 237 4.14 8.86 -19.32
N ALA A 238 3.60 8.60 -20.51
CA ALA A 238 2.15 8.58 -20.76
C ALA A 238 1.44 7.49 -19.94
N GLU A 239 2.00 6.27 -19.89
CA GLU A 239 1.46 5.17 -19.08
C GLU A 239 1.44 5.52 -17.58
N ASN A 240 2.52 6.10 -17.06
CA ASN A 240 2.59 6.53 -15.66
C ASN A 240 1.60 7.66 -15.34
N GLU A 241 1.36 8.58 -16.27
CA GLU A 241 0.37 9.65 -16.11
C GLU A 241 -1.06 9.09 -16.13
N ALA A 242 -1.37 8.15 -17.03
CA ALA A 242 -2.66 7.46 -17.07
C ALA A 242 -2.90 6.67 -15.77
N LYS A 243 -1.90 5.94 -15.27
CA LYS A 243 -1.97 5.22 -14.00
C LYS A 243 -2.18 6.17 -12.82
N LYS A 244 -1.59 7.37 -12.84
CA LYS A 244 -1.80 8.40 -11.82
C LYS A 244 -3.23 8.95 -11.86
N LYS A 245 -3.77 9.24 -13.05
CA LYS A 245 -5.17 9.71 -13.22
C LYS A 245 -6.17 8.65 -12.73
N ARG A 246 -6.00 7.38 -13.13
CA ARG A 246 -6.85 6.26 -12.66
C ARG A 246 -6.84 6.10 -11.15
N ARG A 247 -5.67 6.20 -10.50
CA ARG A 247 -5.56 6.17 -9.02
C ARG A 247 -6.32 7.31 -8.35
N GLN A 248 -6.32 8.50 -8.94
CA GLN A 248 -7.07 9.64 -8.39
C GLN A 248 -8.58 9.44 -8.51
N GLU A 249 -9.06 8.91 -9.63
CA GLU A 249 -10.47 8.56 -9.85
C GLU A 249 -10.92 7.45 -8.90
N ASN A 250 -10.16 6.36 -8.82
CA ASN A 250 -10.42 5.27 -7.87
C ASN A 250 -10.46 5.75 -6.42
N LYS A 251 -9.59 6.70 -6.03
CA LYS A 251 -9.62 7.30 -4.70
C LYS A 251 -10.92 8.08 -4.45
N LYS A 252 -11.43 8.81 -5.46
CA LYS A 252 -12.72 9.51 -5.36
C LYS A 252 -13.85 8.49 -5.21
N THR A 253 -13.88 7.46 -6.05
CA THR A 253 -14.87 6.36 -6.01
C THR A 253 -14.88 5.65 -4.66
N ALA A 254 -13.71 5.28 -4.13
CA ALA A 254 -13.59 4.65 -2.82
C ALA A 254 -14.04 5.58 -1.68
N SER A 255 -13.71 6.87 -1.74
CA SER A 255 -14.18 7.84 -0.74
C SER A 255 -15.70 8.02 -0.75
N PHE A 256 -16.31 8.02 -1.94
CA PHE A 256 -17.75 8.03 -2.11
C PHE A 256 -18.39 6.76 -1.56
N ALA A 257 -17.85 5.58 -1.90
CA ALA A 257 -18.32 4.29 -1.39
C ALA A 257 -18.23 4.19 0.14
N ALA A 258 -17.16 4.68 0.75
CA ALA A 258 -17.01 4.72 2.20
C ALA A 258 -18.07 5.62 2.87
N LYS A 259 -18.35 6.79 2.29
CA LYS A 259 -19.41 7.68 2.76
C LYS A 259 -20.79 7.03 2.61
N ALA A 260 -21.08 6.44 1.45
CA ALA A 260 -22.32 5.71 1.18
C ALA A 260 -22.55 4.57 2.19
N CYS A 261 -21.50 3.79 2.52
CA CYS A 261 -21.56 2.77 3.56
C CYS A 261 -21.96 3.32 4.93
N ALA A 262 -21.41 4.46 5.34
CA ALA A 262 -21.73 5.09 6.61
C ALA A 262 -23.17 5.61 6.65
N ASP A 263 -23.66 6.19 5.55
CA ASP A 263 -25.04 6.68 5.44
C ASP A 263 -26.05 5.53 5.38
N LEU A 264 -25.75 4.44 4.65
CA LEU A 264 -26.56 3.22 4.62
C LEU A 264 -26.61 2.54 5.99
N LEU A 265 -25.52 2.54 6.77
CA LEU A 265 -25.53 1.99 8.13
C LEU A 265 -26.52 2.75 9.03
N LYS A 266 -26.50 4.09 8.99
CA LYS A 266 -27.46 4.93 9.72
C LYS A 266 -28.90 4.68 9.26
N ALA A 267 -29.12 4.48 7.96
CA ALA A 267 -30.43 4.17 7.42
C ALA A 267 -30.94 2.80 7.89
N VAL A 268 -30.09 1.77 7.87
CA VAL A 268 -30.39 0.43 8.37
C VAL A 268 -30.82 0.46 9.83
N ASP A 269 -30.12 1.21 10.68
CA ASP A 269 -30.48 1.33 12.10
C ASP A 269 -31.81 2.06 12.30
N LYS A 270 -32.08 3.11 11.52
CA LYS A 270 -33.41 3.78 11.50
C LYS A 270 -34.52 2.83 11.06
N THR A 271 -34.32 2.06 9.99
CA THR A 271 -35.32 1.10 9.50
C THR A 271 -35.57 -0.01 10.53
N LYS A 272 -34.52 -0.54 11.19
CA LYS A 272 -34.66 -1.52 12.28
C LYS A 272 -35.47 -0.99 13.46
N THR A 273 -35.20 0.24 13.90
CA THR A 273 -35.97 0.85 15.00
C THR A 273 -37.42 1.10 14.61
N ALA A 274 -37.68 1.53 13.37
CA ALA A 274 -39.04 1.69 12.83
C ALA A 274 -39.78 0.35 12.76
N LEU A 275 -39.12 -0.71 12.28
CA LEU A 275 -39.66 -2.07 12.20
C LEU A 275 -40.01 -2.61 13.59
N ALA A 276 -39.12 -2.47 14.57
CA ALA A 276 -39.38 -2.87 15.95
C ALA A 276 -40.58 -2.11 16.55
N ALA A 277 -40.69 -0.80 16.29
CA ALA A 277 -41.82 0.02 16.74
C ALA A 277 -43.14 -0.35 16.05
N ALA A 278 -43.10 -0.70 14.76
CA ALA A 278 -44.28 -1.15 14.01
C ALA A 278 -44.80 -2.49 14.53
N LYS A 279 -43.89 -3.46 14.76
CA LYS A 279 -44.22 -4.76 15.37
C LYS A 279 -44.80 -4.59 16.78
N LYS A 280 -44.20 -3.74 17.63
CA LYS A 280 -44.69 -3.48 19.00
C LYS A 280 -46.09 -2.84 19.03
N LYS A 281 -46.45 -2.05 18.02
CA LYS A 281 -47.75 -1.35 17.94
C LYS A 281 -48.81 -2.12 17.17
N ASN A 282 -48.55 -3.36 16.76
CA ASN A 282 -49.43 -4.17 15.90
C ASN A 282 -49.92 -3.36 14.68
N LYS A 283 -49.00 -2.67 13.99
CA LYS A 283 -49.32 -1.97 12.74
C LYS A 283 -49.70 -2.98 11.65
N SER A 284 -50.29 -2.49 10.56
CA SER A 284 -50.67 -3.32 9.41
C SER A 284 -49.49 -4.18 8.94
N GLU A 285 -49.77 -5.43 8.64
CA GLU A 285 -48.79 -6.41 8.17
C GLU A 285 -48.05 -5.91 6.92
N LEU A 286 -48.76 -5.22 6.02
CA LEU A 286 -48.21 -4.62 4.81
C LEU A 286 -47.11 -3.57 5.10
N LEU A 287 -47.23 -2.80 6.19
CA LEU A 287 -46.19 -1.86 6.61
C LEU A 287 -44.96 -2.58 7.19
N VAL A 288 -45.17 -3.68 7.89
CA VAL A 288 -44.07 -4.51 8.43
C VAL A 288 -43.30 -5.15 7.28
N GLN A 289 -44.00 -5.75 6.30
CA GLN A 289 -43.39 -6.36 5.12
C GLN A 289 -42.62 -5.32 4.28
N GLY A 290 -43.17 -4.12 4.08
CA GLY A 290 -42.48 -3.03 3.38
C GLY A 290 -41.18 -2.61 4.06
N LEU A 291 -41.17 -2.48 5.39
CA LEU A 291 -39.96 -2.16 6.15
C LEU A 291 -38.93 -3.29 6.14
N GLU A 292 -39.36 -4.55 6.10
CA GLU A 292 -38.45 -5.71 5.98
C GLU A 292 -37.80 -5.78 4.59
N ALA A 293 -38.56 -5.59 3.52
CA ALA A 293 -38.03 -5.53 2.15
C ALA A 293 -37.04 -4.37 1.98
N GLN A 294 -37.36 -3.20 2.54
CA GLN A 294 -36.46 -2.06 2.52
C GLN A 294 -35.16 -2.32 3.33
N LEU A 295 -35.26 -3.03 4.46
CA LEU A 295 -34.11 -3.39 5.28
C LEU A 295 -33.17 -4.36 4.54
N THR A 296 -33.71 -5.36 3.82
CA THR A 296 -32.90 -6.31 3.05
C THR A 296 -32.22 -5.64 1.85
N GLU A 297 -32.91 -4.72 1.18
CA GLU A 297 -32.35 -3.93 0.08
C GLU A 297 -31.19 -3.03 0.56
N GLN A 298 -31.40 -2.28 1.65
CA GLN A 298 -30.35 -1.44 2.26
C GLN A 298 -29.11 -2.25 2.68
N GLN A 299 -29.31 -3.46 3.22
CA GLN A 299 -28.21 -4.36 3.57
C GLN A 299 -27.47 -4.87 2.33
N THR A 300 -28.18 -5.12 1.23
CA THR A 300 -27.59 -5.57 -0.04
C THR A 300 -26.69 -4.49 -0.62
N TRP A 301 -27.17 -3.25 -0.71
CA TRP A 301 -26.33 -2.12 -1.15
C TRP A 301 -25.13 -1.91 -0.23
N ARG A 302 -25.31 -2.01 1.09
CA ARG A 302 -24.19 -1.88 2.04
C ARG A 302 -23.11 -2.91 1.76
N LYS A 303 -23.47 -4.17 1.49
CA LYS A 303 -22.50 -5.22 1.12
C LYS A 303 -21.76 -4.90 -0.17
N GLN A 304 -22.48 -4.40 -1.18
CA GLN A 304 -21.87 -4.02 -2.46
C GLN A 304 -20.88 -2.85 -2.31
N TYR A 305 -21.25 -1.79 -1.56
CA TYR A 305 -20.32 -0.68 -1.30
C TYR A 305 -19.13 -1.09 -0.43
N LEU A 306 -19.32 -1.97 0.56
CA LEU A 306 -18.20 -2.53 1.35
C LEU A 306 -17.24 -3.31 0.45
N LYS A 307 -17.75 -4.05 -0.54
CA LYS A 307 -16.91 -4.73 -1.53
C LYS A 307 -16.06 -3.73 -2.32
N VAL A 308 -16.64 -2.63 -2.80
CA VAL A 308 -15.88 -1.57 -3.52
C VAL A 308 -14.76 -0.98 -2.65
N VAL A 309 -15.03 -0.73 -1.36
CA VAL A 309 -14.01 -0.25 -0.42
C VAL A 309 -12.91 -1.30 -0.21
N SER A 310 -13.28 -2.57 -0.06
CA SER A 310 -12.34 -3.68 0.10
C SER A 310 -11.47 -3.86 -1.15
N ASP A 311 -12.06 -3.86 -2.34
CA ASP A 311 -11.36 -4.03 -3.60
C ASP A 311 -10.34 -2.88 -3.82
N PHE A 312 -10.69 -1.64 -3.44
CA PHE A 312 -9.73 -0.52 -3.45
C PHE A 312 -8.55 -0.73 -2.50
N THR A 313 -8.78 -1.30 -1.31
CA THR A 313 -7.70 -1.57 -0.35
C THR A 313 -6.75 -2.68 -0.82
N LEU A 314 -7.26 -3.64 -1.60
CA LEU A 314 -6.47 -4.74 -2.15
C LEU A 314 -5.71 -4.32 -3.41
N ASP A 315 -6.36 -3.61 -4.33
CA ASP A 315 -5.73 -3.10 -5.56
C ASP A 315 -6.23 -1.69 -5.92
N PRO A 316 -5.47 -0.64 -5.55
CA PRO A 316 -5.80 0.74 -5.91
C PRO A 316 -5.79 1.03 -7.42
N ALA A 317 -5.25 0.13 -8.24
CA ALA A 317 -5.18 0.28 -9.70
C ALA A 317 -6.31 -0.44 -10.45
N ALA A 318 -7.08 -1.31 -9.79
CA ALA A 318 -8.23 -1.98 -10.37
C ALA A 318 -9.35 -0.98 -10.69
N GLU A 319 -10.15 -1.24 -11.72
CA GLU A 319 -11.30 -0.41 -12.04
C GLU A 319 -12.40 -0.63 -11.01
N LEU A 320 -12.81 0.45 -10.34
CA LEU A 320 -13.89 0.39 -9.36
C LEU A 320 -15.18 0.90 -9.97
N GLN A 321 -16.22 0.08 -9.92
CA GLN A 321 -17.57 0.46 -10.28
C GLN A 321 -18.41 0.59 -9.01
N CYS A 322 -19.05 1.75 -8.84
CA CYS A 322 -20.04 1.92 -7.78
C CYS A 322 -21.37 1.29 -8.21
N PRO A 323 -22.06 0.56 -7.32
CA PRO A 323 -23.30 -0.14 -7.64
C PRO A 323 -24.48 0.81 -7.93
N LEU A 324 -24.45 2.02 -7.36
CA LEU A 324 -25.43 3.08 -7.61
C LEU A 324 -24.70 4.42 -7.78
N ASP A 325 -25.28 5.28 -8.61
CA ASP A 325 -24.90 6.68 -8.68
C ASP A 325 -25.33 7.45 -7.42
N SER A 326 -24.88 8.71 -7.31
CA SER A 326 -25.18 9.54 -6.14
C SER A 326 -26.64 9.95 -6.02
N GLU A 327 -27.42 9.94 -7.09
CA GLU A 327 -28.82 10.37 -7.08
C GLU A 327 -29.74 9.22 -6.69
N ALA A 328 -29.53 8.04 -7.27
CA ALA A 328 -30.20 6.80 -6.92
C ALA A 328 -29.98 6.44 -5.44
N LEU A 329 -28.76 6.60 -4.92
CA LEU A 329 -28.50 6.39 -3.49
C LEU A 329 -29.29 7.38 -2.61
N LYS A 330 -29.37 8.65 -3.01
CA LYS A 330 -30.15 9.65 -2.27
C LYS A 330 -31.64 9.31 -2.30
N ALA A 331 -32.17 8.96 -3.47
CA ALA A 331 -33.56 8.56 -3.65
C ALA A 331 -33.93 7.34 -2.77
N ALA A 332 -33.05 6.34 -2.74
CA ALA A 332 -33.22 5.16 -1.89
C ALA A 332 -33.21 5.50 -0.39
N LEU A 333 -32.33 6.42 0.03
CA LEU A 333 -32.27 6.87 1.43
C LEU A 333 -33.51 7.71 1.81
N THR A 334 -34.05 8.52 0.90
CA THR A 334 -35.25 9.34 1.15
C THR A 334 -36.53 8.51 1.18
N ALA A 335 -36.73 7.58 0.25
CA ALA A 335 -37.89 6.69 0.22
C ALA A 335 -38.04 5.93 1.55
N GLY A 336 -36.90 5.50 2.11
CA GLY A 336 -36.88 4.85 3.41
C GLY A 336 -37.23 5.73 4.60
N ALA A 337 -36.94 7.03 4.52
CA ALA A 337 -37.30 7.98 5.56
C ALA A 337 -38.81 8.28 5.54
N GLU A 338 -39.43 8.34 4.36
CA GLU A 338 -40.87 8.62 4.20
C GLU A 338 -41.74 7.49 4.76
N LEU A 339 -41.40 6.22 4.49
CA LEU A 339 -42.06 5.06 5.09
C LEU A 339 -42.00 5.09 6.64
N ALA A 340 -40.86 5.50 7.20
CA ALA A 340 -40.70 5.65 8.64
C ALA A 340 -41.50 6.83 9.22
N GLN A 341 -41.75 7.89 8.44
CA GLN A 341 -42.50 9.08 8.89
C GLN A 341 -44.01 8.92 8.77
N GLY A 342 -44.53 8.24 7.75
CA GLY A 342 -45.96 7.91 7.62
C GLY A 342 -46.52 7.19 8.85
N SER A 343 -45.66 6.49 9.59
CA SER A 343 -45.95 5.85 10.88
C SER A 343 -46.30 6.82 12.02
N LYS A 344 -45.87 8.09 11.97
CA LYS A 344 -46.15 9.11 13.00
C LYS A 344 -47.39 9.96 12.70
N GLY A 345 -47.90 9.93 11.46
CA GLY A 345 -49.14 10.61 11.05
C GLY A 345 -50.40 9.92 11.56
N GLY A 346 -50.40 9.41 12.80
CA GLY A 346 -51.65 9.04 13.46
C GLY A 346 -52.41 10.33 13.76
N ALA A 347 -53.58 10.47 13.14
CA ALA A 347 -54.53 11.55 13.38
C ALA A 347 -54.49 11.95 14.85
N LYS A 348 -54.07 13.20 15.15
CA LYS A 348 -54.29 13.78 16.47
C LYS A 348 -55.77 13.56 16.77
N PRO A 349 -56.16 12.85 17.84
CA PRO A 349 -57.56 12.81 18.23
C PRO A 349 -57.96 14.27 18.41
N GLY A 350 -58.83 14.74 17.50
CA GLY A 350 -59.38 16.07 17.56
C GLY A 350 -59.93 16.23 18.97
N ARG A 351 -59.31 17.13 19.74
CA ARG A 351 -59.76 17.47 21.08
C ARG A 351 -61.12 18.11 20.87
N GLY A 352 -62.17 17.29 20.97
CA GLY A 352 -63.55 17.66 20.76
C GLY A 352 -63.88 18.85 21.65
N LYS A 353 -63.88 20.03 21.05
CA LYS A 353 -64.51 21.21 21.63
C LYS A 353 -66.01 20.93 21.51
N LYS A 354 -66.63 20.51 22.60
CA LYS A 354 -68.10 20.36 22.71
C LYS A 354 -68.74 21.69 22.29
N GLY A 355 -69.25 21.75 21.07
CA GLY A 355 -70.12 22.80 20.56
C GLY A 355 -71.34 22.10 20.00
N ALA A 356 -72.48 22.31 20.67
CA ALA A 356 -73.77 21.80 20.24
C ALA A 356 -74.12 22.35 18.85
N GLY A 357 -74.58 21.47 17.97
CA GLY A 357 -75.05 21.84 16.64
C GLY A 357 -75.77 20.66 16.00
N LYS A 358 -77.11 20.65 16.13
CA LYS A 358 -78.03 19.84 15.34
C LYS A 358 -77.78 20.06 13.83
N GLY A 359 -77.83 19.00 13.04
CA GLY A 359 -77.87 19.10 11.58
C GLY A 359 -77.86 17.72 10.95
N SER A 360 -79.00 17.37 10.35
CA SER A 360 -79.34 16.09 9.72
C SER A 360 -78.70 15.88 8.34
N ALA A 361 -78.91 14.67 7.82
CA ALA A 361 -78.80 14.24 6.41
C ALA A 361 -77.35 14.04 5.91
N GLU A 362 -77.02 13.15 4.98
CA GLU A 362 -77.76 12.25 4.10
C GLU A 362 -76.76 11.17 3.64
N THR A 363 -77.28 10.02 3.22
CA THR A 363 -76.60 8.95 2.48
C THR A 363 -75.82 9.45 1.26
N ASP A 364 -74.68 8.83 0.92
CA ASP A 364 -74.49 8.26 -0.42
C ASP A 364 -73.22 7.41 -0.62
N LEU A 365 -73.47 6.19 -1.09
CA LEU A 365 -72.80 5.41 -2.13
C LEU A 365 -71.26 5.32 -2.22
N VAL A 366 -70.84 4.06 -2.07
CA VAL A 366 -69.62 3.40 -2.57
C VAL A 366 -69.42 3.64 -4.07
N PRO A 367 -68.15 3.68 -4.54
CA PRO A 367 -67.82 2.82 -5.67
C PRO A 367 -66.54 2.01 -5.45
N GLU A 368 -66.62 0.72 -5.78
CA GLU A 368 -65.50 -0.13 -6.16
C GLU A 368 -64.75 0.48 -7.36
N PRO A 369 -63.44 0.23 -7.48
CA PRO A 369 -62.82 0.15 -8.79
C PRO A 369 -62.43 -1.29 -9.15
N GLU A 370 -62.93 -1.66 -10.31
CA GLU A 370 -62.79 -2.90 -11.05
C GLU A 370 -61.33 -3.27 -11.37
N ALA A 371 -61.14 -4.58 -11.50
CA ALA A 371 -59.97 -5.20 -12.09
C ALA A 371 -59.78 -4.79 -13.56
N ALA A 372 -58.56 -4.43 -13.94
CA ALA A 372 -58.14 -4.34 -15.33
C ALA A 372 -57.02 -5.35 -15.60
N GLN A 373 -57.40 -6.44 -16.28
CA GLN A 373 -56.52 -7.28 -17.10
C GLN A 373 -56.35 -6.63 -18.48
N LYS A 374 -55.12 -6.67 -19.03
CA LYS A 374 -54.72 -6.77 -20.46
C LYS A 374 -53.18 -6.66 -20.51
N GLU A 375 -52.44 -7.70 -20.91
CA GLU A 375 -51.99 -8.00 -22.29
C GLU A 375 -51.42 -6.72 -22.95
N GLU A 376 -50.11 -6.62 -23.20
CA GLU A 376 -49.32 -7.37 -24.22
C GLU A 376 -47.82 -7.47 -23.84
#